data_AF-A0AAW0Z1I7-F1
#
_entry.id   AF-A0AAW0Z1I7-F1
#
_cell.length_a   1.000
_cell.length_b   1.000
_cell.length_c   1.000
_cell.angle_alpha   90.00
_cell.angle_beta   90.00
_cell.angle_gamma   90.00
#
_symmetry.space_group_name_H-M   'P 1'
#
loop_
_entity.id
_entity.type
_entity.pdbx_description
1 polymer ?
#
loop_
_entity_poly.entity_id
_entity_poly.type
_entity_poly.pdbx_seq_one_letter_code
_entity_poly.pdbx_strand_id
1 'polypeptide(L)'
;MFKFDFQIDEDEEVQLPTATQDAAAAGPSTLPPTANTTDRRCHHLTIDELIKSLPEQISYSPLHHPSLPTPLLRRDLFDARFQLISSTSTEADADADADADSQDTQGEKEESRDGRNEEGEEYVDAKTDLIPGLYEGGLKTWEGGVDLVEVLAGVGEGEKDVGEWVKGGRVLEVGCGTALPTVYLLRSLLSLPPSSSTTTTDKEKTTLHLQDYNSLVLSLVTLPNLILASIPYLSPDLLHPSEESDEIVESLVPDLESPGHLTLTPDLVNGFKELLEQRGVELKFTYGHWEGLSDELRARKEGGHDGFGYAMVLTAETIYAEDSTPALISVLKAAIKSDPNEKITEKEEGEGESQKKEIELEDSLGDLSVKDDGARWSRIPLRERSNEGFVLVAAKILYFGVGGGLQAFLHQIENDGAHWSTVKDWVRGVGRKVVQVGW
;
A
#
# COMPACT_ATOMS: atom_id res chain seq x y z
N MET A 1 48.16 -30.08 -1.84
CA MET A 1 48.40 -29.27 -0.63
C MET A 1 49.23 -28.07 -1.04
N PHE A 2 48.57 -26.96 -1.38
CA PHE A 2 49.21 -25.68 -1.65
C PHE A 2 48.56 -24.67 -0.70
N LYS A 3 49.35 -24.17 0.25
CA LYS A 3 48.99 -23.08 1.16
C LYS A 3 49.33 -21.77 0.48
N PHE A 4 48.39 -20.83 0.46
CA PHE A 4 48.68 -19.42 0.22
C PHE A 4 48.62 -18.71 1.58
N ASP A 5 49.79 -18.27 2.05
CA ASP A 5 49.93 -17.29 3.13
C ASP A 5 49.81 -15.90 2.50
N PHE A 6 48.80 -15.13 2.90
CA PHE A 6 48.78 -13.68 2.67
C PHE A 6 49.19 -12.98 3.96
N GLN A 7 50.46 -12.56 3.99
CA GLN A 7 50.91 -11.48 4.87
C GLN A 7 50.47 -10.17 4.21
N ILE A 8 49.62 -9.41 4.89
CA ILE A 8 49.30 -8.03 4.52
C ILE A 8 50.32 -7.15 5.22
N ASP A 9 51.28 -6.64 4.45
CA ASP A 9 52.10 -5.52 4.89
C ASP A 9 51.24 -4.25 4.83
N GLU A 10 51.12 -3.59 5.98
CA GLU A 10 50.60 -2.23 6.12
C GLU A 10 51.52 -1.27 5.31
N ASP A 11 50.91 -0.31 4.60
CA ASP A 11 51.53 0.84 3.90
C ASP A 11 51.54 0.85 2.35
N GLU A 12 50.41 0.50 1.70
CA GLU A 12 50.06 1.08 0.40
C GLU A 12 48.68 1.77 0.43
N GLU A 13 48.68 3.10 0.27
CA GLU A 13 47.47 3.93 0.13
C GLU A 13 46.66 3.50 -1.10
N VAL A 14 45.62 2.70 -0.89
CA VAL A 14 44.56 2.51 -1.87
C VAL A 14 43.72 3.78 -1.90
N GLN A 15 43.88 4.58 -2.96
CA GLN A 15 43.00 5.71 -3.26
C GLN A 15 41.59 5.19 -3.55
N LEU A 16 40.74 5.21 -2.51
CA LEU A 16 39.29 5.09 -2.64
C LEU A 16 38.78 6.26 -3.51
N PRO A 17 37.89 6.03 -4.49
CA PRO A 17 37.25 7.13 -5.20
C PRO A 17 36.49 7.97 -4.17
N THR A 18 36.90 9.23 -4.04
CA THR A 18 36.27 10.22 -3.19
C THR A 18 34.81 10.37 -3.62
N ALA A 19 33.89 9.80 -2.84
CA ALA A 19 32.47 10.07 -2.99
C ALA A 19 32.24 11.54 -2.66
N THR A 20 32.11 12.37 -3.69
CA THR A 20 31.48 13.68 -3.55
C THR A 20 30.05 13.42 -3.07
N GLN A 21 29.79 13.84 -1.82
CA GLN A 21 28.44 14.01 -1.30
C GLN A 21 27.77 15.14 -2.09
N ASP A 22 27.25 14.80 -3.27
CA ASP A 22 26.18 15.59 -3.85
C ASP A 22 24.89 15.15 -3.17
N ALA A 23 24.33 16.07 -2.39
CA ALA A 23 22.95 15.99 -1.93
C ALA A 23 22.06 15.88 -3.18
N ALA A 24 21.66 14.66 -3.51
CA ALA A 24 20.82 14.38 -4.66
C ALA A 24 19.46 15.04 -4.45
N ALA A 25 19.29 16.22 -5.03
CA ALA A 25 17.99 16.81 -5.28
C ALA A 25 17.17 15.80 -6.10
N ALA A 26 16.03 15.37 -5.56
CA ALA A 26 15.03 14.66 -6.34
C ALA A 26 14.65 15.58 -7.52
N GLY A 27 15.05 15.17 -8.72
CA GLY A 27 14.70 15.89 -9.95
C GLY A 27 13.19 15.93 -10.15
N PRO A 28 12.68 16.89 -10.94
CA PRO A 28 11.26 17.11 -11.10
C PRO A 28 10.61 15.84 -11.67
N SER A 29 9.64 15.30 -10.94
CA SER A 29 8.65 14.37 -11.47
C SER A 29 7.85 15.14 -12.53
N THR A 30 8.34 15.14 -13.77
CA THR A 30 7.52 15.53 -14.90
C THR A 30 6.63 14.34 -15.19
N LEU A 31 5.44 14.34 -14.59
CA LEU A 31 4.34 13.50 -15.06
C LEU A 31 4.21 13.74 -16.58
N PRO A 32 4.10 12.70 -17.42
CA PRO A 32 3.50 12.88 -18.73
C PRO A 32 2.10 13.49 -18.52
N PRO A 33 1.59 14.28 -19.50
CA PRO A 33 0.26 14.87 -19.38
C PRO A 33 -0.71 13.75 -19.05
N THR A 34 -1.45 13.91 -17.95
CA THR A 34 -2.53 13.03 -17.51
C THR A 34 -3.20 12.47 -18.74
N ALA A 35 -3.04 11.17 -19.02
CA ALA A 35 -3.87 10.55 -20.03
C ALA A 35 -5.30 10.93 -19.62
N ASN A 36 -6.07 11.53 -20.52
CA ASN A 36 -7.48 11.82 -20.28
C ASN A 36 -8.18 10.47 -20.06
N THR A 37 -8.10 9.92 -18.85
CA THR A 37 -8.81 8.72 -18.47
C THR A 37 -10.24 9.21 -18.24
N THR A 38 -11.04 9.07 -19.28
CA THR A 38 -12.49 9.37 -19.20
C THR A 38 -13.19 8.39 -18.26
N ASP A 39 -12.52 7.28 -17.93
CA ASP A 39 -13.02 6.26 -17.02
C ASP A 39 -12.80 6.65 -15.55
N ARG A 40 -13.88 7.16 -14.94
CA ARG A 40 -13.93 7.53 -13.52
C ARG A 40 -14.46 6.41 -12.63
N ARG A 41 -14.60 5.19 -13.16
CA ARG A 41 -15.16 4.05 -12.42
C ARG A 41 -14.11 3.41 -11.51
N CYS A 42 -14.62 2.67 -10.53
CA CYS A 42 -13.83 1.68 -9.81
C CYS A 42 -14.30 0.27 -10.16
N HIS A 43 -13.42 -0.70 -9.95
CA HIS A 43 -13.59 -2.10 -10.32
C HIS A 43 -13.12 -3.00 -9.20
N HIS A 44 -13.76 -4.14 -9.02
CA HIS A 44 -13.43 -5.10 -7.97
C HIS A 44 -12.62 -6.25 -8.53
N LEU A 45 -11.67 -6.74 -7.75
CA LEU A 45 -10.95 -7.98 -8.03
C LEU A 45 -11.11 -8.94 -6.86
N THR A 46 -11.30 -10.21 -7.19
CA THR A 46 -11.23 -11.30 -6.23
C THR A 46 -9.77 -11.71 -6.01
N ILE A 47 -9.49 -12.31 -4.84
CA ILE A 47 -8.17 -12.89 -4.58
C ILE A 47 -7.81 -13.96 -5.63
N ASP A 48 -8.78 -14.73 -6.10
CA ASP A 48 -8.58 -15.79 -7.10
C ASP A 48 -8.23 -15.23 -8.49
N GLU A 49 -8.72 -14.03 -8.84
CA GLU A 49 -8.30 -13.35 -10.06
C GLU A 49 -6.86 -12.86 -9.96
N LEU A 50 -6.47 -12.29 -8.81
CA LEU A 50 -5.09 -11.83 -8.59
C LEU A 50 -4.10 -13.02 -8.54
N ILE A 51 -4.47 -14.15 -7.93
CA ILE A 51 -3.63 -15.36 -7.86
C ILE A 51 -3.22 -15.86 -9.25
N LYS A 52 -4.09 -15.75 -10.26
CA LYS A 52 -3.80 -16.18 -11.64
C LYS A 52 -2.63 -15.43 -12.28
N SER A 53 -2.29 -14.26 -11.75
CA SER A 53 -1.21 -13.42 -12.24
C SER A 53 0.10 -13.59 -11.45
N LEU A 54 0.13 -14.46 -10.44
CA LEU A 54 1.35 -14.75 -9.69
C LEU A 54 2.36 -15.49 -10.59
N PRO A 55 3.65 -15.11 -10.54
CA PRO A 55 4.70 -15.88 -11.19
C PRO A 55 5.02 -17.14 -10.37
N GLU A 56 5.78 -18.08 -10.94
CA GLU A 56 6.23 -19.28 -10.24
C GLU A 56 7.16 -18.94 -9.05
N GLN A 57 7.99 -17.92 -9.19
CA GLN A 57 8.93 -17.48 -8.18
C GLN A 57 8.98 -15.96 -8.10
N ILE A 58 9.17 -15.43 -6.89
CA ILE A 58 9.43 -14.01 -6.63
C ILE A 58 10.71 -13.86 -5.81
N SER A 59 11.43 -12.75 -5.98
CA SER A 59 12.46 -12.32 -5.03
C SER A 59 11.90 -11.30 -4.03
N TYR A 60 12.42 -11.32 -2.81
CA TYR A 60 12.03 -10.42 -1.74
C TYR A 60 13.23 -9.93 -0.94
N SER A 61 13.07 -8.76 -0.34
CA SER A 61 14.02 -8.17 0.60
C SER A 61 13.36 -7.86 1.94
N PRO A 62 14.08 -8.03 3.07
CA PRO A 62 13.60 -7.61 4.37
C PRO A 62 13.66 -6.10 4.54
N LEU A 63 12.57 -5.52 5.05
CA LEU A 63 12.48 -4.14 5.48
C LEU A 63 12.63 -4.08 7.01
N HIS A 64 13.80 -3.64 7.46
CA HIS A 64 14.12 -3.45 8.86
C HIS A 64 13.62 -2.09 9.36
N HIS A 65 13.00 -2.08 10.54
CA HIS A 65 12.59 -0.85 11.21
C HIS A 65 12.75 -0.97 12.72
N PRO A 66 13.27 0.04 13.44
CA PRO A 66 13.52 -0.05 14.89
C PRO A 66 12.28 -0.35 15.74
N SER A 67 11.09 0.03 15.26
CA SER A 67 9.81 -0.23 15.94
C SER A 67 9.28 -1.65 15.75
N LEU A 68 9.98 -2.48 14.96
CA LEU A 68 9.56 -3.85 14.66
C LEU A 68 10.59 -4.85 15.21
N PRO A 69 10.16 -5.91 15.91
CA PRO A 69 11.08 -6.95 16.38
C PRO A 69 11.63 -7.80 15.23
N THR A 70 10.85 -7.97 14.16
CA THR A 70 11.22 -8.73 12.95
C THR A 70 10.91 -7.90 11.70
N PRO A 71 11.76 -7.99 10.64
CA PRO A 71 11.58 -7.21 9.43
C PRO A 71 10.32 -7.60 8.67
N LEU A 72 9.70 -6.65 7.96
CA LEU A 72 8.63 -6.95 7.02
C LEU A 72 9.24 -7.36 5.68
N LEU A 73 8.84 -8.50 5.14
CA LEU A 73 9.28 -8.92 3.82
C LEU A 73 8.50 -8.16 2.74
N ARG A 74 9.22 -7.70 1.71
CA ARG A 74 8.66 -7.01 0.55
C ARG A 74 9.24 -7.59 -0.72
N ARG A 75 8.39 -7.81 -1.73
CA ARG A 75 8.82 -8.18 -3.07
C ARG A 75 9.76 -7.12 -3.62
N ASP A 76 10.78 -7.54 -4.34
CA ASP A 76 11.72 -6.60 -4.93
C ASP A 76 11.12 -5.86 -6.13
N LEU A 77 11.45 -4.58 -6.23
CA LEU A 77 10.98 -3.73 -7.32
C LEU A 77 11.49 -4.22 -8.68
N PHE A 78 12.74 -4.68 -8.76
CA PHE A 78 13.31 -5.18 -10.01
C PHE A 78 12.60 -6.47 -10.47
N ASP A 79 12.20 -7.33 -9.54
CA ASP A 79 11.49 -8.58 -9.80
C ASP A 79 10.08 -8.32 -10.33
N ALA A 80 9.32 -7.42 -9.68
CA ALA A 80 8.01 -6.99 -10.17
C ALA A 80 8.09 -6.36 -11.58
N ARG A 81 9.13 -5.55 -11.84
CA ARG A 81 9.35 -4.95 -13.16
C ARG A 81 9.73 -5.97 -14.22
N PHE A 82 10.56 -6.95 -13.88
CA PHE A 82 10.92 -8.03 -14.79
C PHE A 82 9.69 -8.85 -15.18
N GLN A 83 8.81 -9.18 -14.22
CA GLN A 83 7.54 -9.83 -14.51
C GLN A 83 6.68 -8.99 -15.48
N LEU A 84 6.55 -7.68 -15.23
CA LEU A 84 5.76 -6.80 -16.10
C LEU A 84 6.30 -6.80 -17.53
N ILE A 85 7.61 -6.59 -17.72
CA ILE A 85 8.25 -6.55 -19.04
C ILE A 85 8.08 -7.89 -19.77
N SER A 86 8.35 -9.00 -19.08
CA SER A 86 8.24 -10.34 -19.69
C SER A 86 6.80 -10.67 -20.13
N SER A 87 5.79 -10.25 -19.36
CA SER A 87 4.38 -10.41 -19.74
C SER A 87 4.00 -9.60 -20.98
N THR A 88 4.51 -8.37 -21.11
CA THR A 88 4.25 -7.53 -22.31
C THR A 88 4.93 -8.04 -23.57
N SER A 89 6.12 -8.64 -23.46
CA SER A 89 6.81 -9.24 -24.60
C SER A 89 6.08 -10.48 -25.12
N THR A 90 5.48 -11.28 -24.24
CA THR A 90 4.72 -12.46 -24.65
C THR A 90 3.42 -12.11 -25.36
N GLU A 91 2.79 -10.99 -25.01
CA GLU A 91 1.61 -10.48 -25.73
C GLU A 91 1.96 -9.94 -27.13
N ALA A 92 3.10 -9.27 -27.28
CA ALA A 92 3.55 -8.75 -28.58
C ALA A 92 3.92 -9.86 -29.59
N ASP A 93 4.47 -10.98 -29.12
CA ASP A 93 4.80 -12.14 -29.97
C ASP A 93 3.54 -12.94 -30.37
N ALA A 94 2.50 -12.96 -29.52
CA ALA A 94 1.24 -13.65 -29.83
C ALA A 94 0.43 -12.97 -30.96
N ASP A 95 0.54 -11.64 -31.10
CA ASP A 95 -0.09 -10.90 -32.21
C ASP A 95 0.70 -11.03 -33.52
N ALA A 96 2.00 -11.34 -33.48
CA ALA A 96 2.83 -11.50 -34.68
C ALA A 96 2.63 -12.85 -35.39
N ASP A 97 2.20 -13.89 -34.66
CA ASP A 97 1.93 -15.23 -35.22
C ASP A 97 0.51 -15.39 -35.83
N ALA A 98 -0.35 -14.38 -35.71
CA ALA A 98 -1.72 -14.42 -36.23
C ALA A 98 -1.85 -14.04 -37.73
N ASP A 99 -0.80 -13.48 -38.35
CA ASP A 99 -0.83 -12.99 -39.74
C ASP A 99 0.08 -13.77 -40.71
N ALA A 100 0.56 -14.95 -40.32
CA ALA A 100 1.43 -15.78 -41.15
C ALA A 100 0.67 -16.89 -41.91
N ASP A 101 -0.34 -16.54 -42.71
CA ASP A 101 -0.87 -17.48 -43.71
C ASP A 101 -1.33 -16.80 -45.01
N SER A 102 -0.38 -16.36 -45.83
CA SER A 102 -0.57 -16.27 -47.30
C SER A 102 0.75 -16.25 -48.10
N GLN A 103 1.10 -17.42 -48.63
CA GLN A 103 1.78 -17.75 -49.90
C GLN A 103 2.85 -16.84 -50.55
N ASP A 104 4.05 -17.44 -50.70
CA ASP A 104 4.96 -17.50 -51.86
C ASP A 104 5.19 -16.27 -52.77
N THR A 105 6.45 -15.81 -52.88
CA THR A 105 7.24 -15.87 -54.14
C THR A 105 8.71 -15.45 -53.95
N GLN A 106 9.61 -16.13 -54.65
CA GLN A 106 11.06 -15.91 -54.74
C GLN A 106 11.42 -14.63 -55.52
N GLY A 107 12.47 -13.91 -55.09
CA GLY A 107 13.11 -12.84 -55.87
C GLY A 107 14.32 -12.22 -55.17
N GLU A 108 15.41 -12.04 -55.90
CA GLU A 108 16.76 -11.70 -55.44
C GLU A 108 16.96 -10.22 -54.99
N LYS A 109 17.96 -10.05 -54.11
CA LYS A 109 18.78 -8.87 -53.75
C LYS A 109 18.42 -7.50 -54.35
N GLU A 110 18.32 -6.49 -53.47
CA GLU A 110 18.96 -5.19 -53.69
C GLU A 110 19.25 -4.48 -52.35
N GLU A 111 20.52 -4.10 -52.16
CA GLU A 111 20.98 -3.21 -51.09
C GLU A 111 20.46 -1.78 -51.38
N SER A 112 19.66 -1.22 -50.49
CA SER A 112 19.54 0.22 -50.34
C SER A 112 19.27 0.60 -48.88
N ARG A 113 20.01 1.59 -48.43
CA ARG A 113 19.96 2.21 -47.11
C ARG A 113 18.57 2.75 -46.83
N ASP A 114 18.01 2.43 -45.66
CA ASP A 114 17.23 3.42 -44.92
C ASP A 114 17.32 3.16 -43.40
N GLY A 115 17.34 4.24 -42.63
CA GLY A 115 17.63 4.24 -41.21
C GLY A 115 16.59 3.46 -40.41
N ARG A 116 17.01 2.37 -39.77
CA ARG A 116 16.26 1.81 -38.65
C ARG A 116 16.55 2.68 -37.43
N ASN A 117 15.53 3.41 -37.02
CA ASN A 117 15.43 4.09 -35.74
C ASN A 117 15.94 3.17 -34.62
N GLU A 118 17.05 3.56 -34.01
CA GLU A 118 17.48 3.12 -32.68
C GLU A 118 16.62 3.82 -31.60
N GLU A 119 15.29 3.80 -31.75
CA GLU A 119 14.34 4.36 -30.79
C GLU A 119 13.50 3.21 -30.25
N GLY A 120 13.89 2.67 -29.09
CA GLY A 120 13.13 1.59 -28.45
C GLY A 120 13.78 0.97 -27.22
N GLU A 121 15.09 1.13 -27.02
CA GLU A 121 15.72 0.84 -25.72
C GLU A 121 15.66 2.10 -24.85
N GLU A 122 14.45 2.48 -24.43
CA GLU A 122 14.27 3.47 -23.38
C GLU A 122 14.83 2.87 -22.09
N TYR A 123 16.11 3.16 -21.82
CA TYR A 123 16.80 2.85 -20.57
C TYR A 123 15.96 3.41 -19.42
N VAL A 124 15.22 2.54 -18.75
CA VAL A 124 14.36 2.92 -17.64
C VAL A 124 15.23 3.35 -16.47
N ASP A 125 15.14 4.62 -16.10
CA ASP A 125 15.87 5.18 -14.95
C ASP A 125 15.50 4.40 -13.67
N ALA A 126 16.50 3.90 -12.95
CA ALA A 126 16.33 3.24 -11.65
C ALA A 126 15.74 4.16 -10.57
N LYS A 127 15.62 5.47 -10.85
CA LYS A 127 15.11 6.49 -9.94
C LYS A 127 13.61 6.74 -10.05
N THR A 128 12.93 6.25 -11.10
CA THR A 128 11.51 6.53 -11.35
C THR A 128 10.67 5.27 -11.25
N ASP A 129 9.58 5.34 -10.49
CA ASP A 129 8.58 4.27 -10.33
C ASP A 129 7.55 4.25 -11.47
N LEU A 130 7.72 5.11 -12.47
CA LEU A 130 6.82 5.29 -13.60
C LEU A 130 7.37 4.59 -14.84
N ILE A 131 6.51 3.93 -15.61
CA ILE A 131 6.82 3.47 -16.97
C ILE A 131 5.85 4.21 -17.90
N PRO A 132 6.29 5.29 -18.59
CA PRO A 132 5.43 6.08 -19.46
C PRO A 132 4.66 5.21 -20.47
N GLY A 133 3.36 5.47 -20.62
CA GLY A 133 2.49 4.74 -21.55
C GLY A 133 1.98 3.37 -21.08
N LEU A 134 2.49 2.86 -19.94
CA LEU A 134 2.10 1.56 -19.39
C LEU A 134 1.66 1.64 -17.92
N TYR A 135 2.29 2.51 -17.11
CA TYR A 135 2.21 2.44 -15.65
C TYR A 135 2.45 3.76 -14.90
N GLU A 136 1.58 4.11 -13.95
CA GLU A 136 1.59 5.37 -13.18
C GLU A 136 2.05 5.25 -11.71
N GLY A 137 3.00 4.35 -11.39
CA GLY A 137 3.60 4.30 -10.06
C GLY A 137 2.84 3.40 -9.08
N GLY A 138 3.49 3.07 -7.96
CA GLY A 138 2.98 2.18 -6.91
C GLY A 138 3.78 0.90 -6.66
N LEU A 139 4.84 0.61 -7.44
CA LEU A 139 5.66 -0.59 -7.21
C LEU A 139 6.72 -0.33 -6.14
N LYS A 140 7.14 0.93 -6.00
CA LYS A 140 8.08 1.35 -4.97
C LYS A 140 7.37 1.51 -3.62
N THR A 141 8.05 1.06 -2.58
CA THR A 141 7.68 1.42 -1.19
C THR A 141 8.14 2.84 -0.88
N TRP A 142 7.21 3.69 -0.50
CA TRP A 142 7.47 5.08 -0.12
C TRP A 142 7.62 5.23 1.41
N GLU A 143 8.31 6.30 1.85
CA GLU A 143 8.61 6.52 3.27
C GLU A 143 7.33 6.65 4.10
N GLY A 144 6.28 7.27 3.54
CA GLY A 144 4.98 7.39 4.23
C GLY A 144 4.37 6.04 4.63
N GLY A 145 4.58 4.97 3.86
CA GLY A 145 4.13 3.63 4.24
C GLY A 145 4.88 3.09 5.46
N VAL A 146 6.19 3.37 5.54
CA VAL A 146 7.03 3.00 6.69
C VAL A 146 6.64 3.82 7.93
N ASP A 147 6.39 5.11 7.74
CA ASP A 147 5.94 6.02 8.81
C ASP A 147 4.59 5.54 9.41
N LEU A 148 3.65 5.06 8.57
CA LEU A 148 2.40 4.45 9.06
C LEU A 148 2.64 3.15 9.83
N VAL A 149 3.54 2.28 9.36
CA VAL A 149 3.91 1.06 10.11
C VAL A 149 4.45 1.41 11.49
N GLU A 150 5.31 2.43 11.58
CA GLU A 150 5.84 2.90 12.87
C GLU A 150 4.73 3.40 13.80
N VAL A 151 3.75 4.14 13.27
CA VAL A 151 2.59 4.62 14.03
C VAL A 151 1.69 3.47 14.49
N LEU A 152 1.41 2.50 13.61
CA LEU A 152 0.59 1.33 13.93
C LEU A 152 1.29 0.41 14.94
N ALA A 153 2.60 0.25 14.85
CA ALA A 153 3.38 -0.52 15.81
C ALA A 153 3.34 0.10 17.22
N GLY A 154 3.11 1.42 17.32
CA GLY A 154 2.93 2.12 18.59
C GLY A 154 1.56 1.93 19.25
N VAL A 155 0.63 1.18 18.63
CA VAL A 155 -0.71 0.92 19.20
C VAL A 155 -0.66 -0.02 20.41
N GLY A 156 0.27 -0.99 20.41
CA GLY A 156 0.42 -1.99 21.47
C GLY A 156 1.88 -2.29 21.76
N GLU A 157 2.15 -3.21 22.69
CA GLU A 157 3.54 -3.58 23.06
C GLU A 157 4.16 -4.57 22.07
N GLY A 158 3.36 -5.15 21.18
CA GLY A 158 3.81 -6.01 20.09
C GLY A 158 2.70 -6.40 19.13
N GLU A 159 3.03 -7.25 18.15
CA GLU A 159 2.15 -7.62 17.04
C GLU A 159 0.84 -8.28 17.49
N LYS A 160 0.86 -9.04 18.59
CA LYS A 160 -0.35 -9.66 19.14
C LYS A 160 -1.34 -8.61 19.65
N ASP A 161 -0.85 -7.56 20.30
CA ASP A 161 -1.72 -6.49 20.81
C ASP A 161 -2.30 -5.67 19.65
N VAL A 162 -1.48 -5.39 18.63
CA VAL A 162 -1.95 -4.77 17.37
C VAL A 162 -2.99 -5.66 16.68
N GLY A 163 -2.76 -6.97 16.65
CA GLY A 163 -3.69 -7.97 16.14
C GLY A 163 -5.03 -7.91 16.85
N GLU A 164 -5.05 -7.96 18.19
CA GLU A 164 -6.28 -7.89 18.99
C GLU A 164 -7.00 -6.54 18.84
N TRP A 165 -6.25 -5.45 18.65
CA TRP A 165 -6.78 -4.12 18.40
C TRP A 165 -7.49 -4.01 17.04
N VAL A 166 -6.91 -4.56 15.97
CA VAL A 166 -7.47 -4.48 14.62
C VAL A 166 -8.57 -5.54 14.37
N LYS A 167 -8.54 -6.67 15.09
CA LYS A 167 -9.47 -7.80 14.94
C LYS A 167 -10.95 -7.41 15.01
N GLY A 168 -11.71 -7.85 14.00
CA GLY A 168 -13.12 -7.56 13.80
C GLY A 168 -13.38 -6.16 13.22
N GLY A 169 -12.33 -5.39 12.95
CA GLY A 169 -12.40 -4.09 12.31
C GLY A 169 -12.50 -4.19 10.78
N ARG A 170 -12.91 -3.08 10.16
CA ARG A 170 -12.84 -2.88 8.71
C ARG A 170 -11.84 -1.78 8.44
N VAL A 171 -10.78 -2.11 7.71
CA VAL A 171 -9.69 -1.19 7.34
C VAL A 171 -9.68 -1.03 5.82
N LEU A 172 -9.55 0.20 5.35
CA LEU A 172 -9.33 0.54 3.94
C LEU A 172 -7.96 1.20 3.79
N GLU A 173 -7.13 0.73 2.88
CA GLU A 173 -5.92 1.43 2.45
C GLU A 173 -6.14 2.01 1.04
N VAL A 174 -6.15 3.34 0.92
CA VAL A 174 -6.38 4.10 -0.32
C VAL A 174 -5.04 4.47 -0.94
N GLY A 175 -4.84 4.08 -2.20
CA GLY A 175 -3.54 4.18 -2.88
C GLY A 175 -2.51 3.25 -2.22
N CYS A 176 -2.83 1.96 -2.12
CA CYS A 176 -2.08 1.03 -1.28
C CYS A 176 -0.67 0.73 -1.81
N GLY A 177 -0.40 0.78 -3.11
CA GLY A 177 0.93 0.47 -3.63
C GLY A 177 1.43 -0.91 -3.14
N THR A 178 2.58 -0.91 -2.46
CA THR A 178 3.16 -2.12 -1.85
C THR A 178 2.41 -2.61 -0.59
N ALA A 179 1.41 -1.88 -0.12
CA ALA A 179 0.51 -2.19 0.98
C ALA A 179 1.21 -2.42 2.33
N LEU A 180 2.35 -1.76 2.55
CA LEU A 180 3.18 -1.99 3.72
C LEU A 180 2.43 -1.84 5.07
N PRO A 181 1.56 -0.82 5.28
CA PRO A 181 0.73 -0.72 6.48
C PRO A 181 -0.21 -1.92 6.64
N THR A 182 -0.91 -2.32 5.58
CA THR A 182 -1.81 -3.49 5.61
C THR A 182 -1.04 -4.80 5.81
N VAL A 183 0.15 -4.94 5.24
CA VAL A 183 1.06 -6.09 5.46
C VAL A 183 1.41 -6.23 6.94
N TYR A 184 1.71 -5.12 7.62
CA TYR A 184 1.96 -5.13 9.07
C TYR A 184 0.70 -5.52 9.88
N LEU A 185 -0.47 -4.98 9.53
CA LEU A 185 -1.73 -5.33 10.18
C LEU A 185 -2.09 -6.81 9.95
N LEU A 186 -1.89 -7.32 8.74
CA LEU A 186 -2.10 -8.72 8.41
C LEU A 186 -1.16 -9.60 9.25
N ARG A 187 0.15 -9.32 9.27
CA ARG A 187 1.12 -10.07 10.09
C ARG A 187 0.68 -10.12 11.56
N SER A 188 0.25 -8.97 12.09
CA SER A 188 -0.27 -8.84 13.45
C SER A 188 -1.50 -9.71 13.70
N LEU A 189 -2.46 -9.75 12.77
CA LEU A 189 -3.63 -10.65 12.82
C LEU A 189 -3.25 -12.13 12.75
N LEU A 190 -2.29 -12.50 11.91
CA LEU A 190 -1.84 -13.88 11.74
C LEU A 190 -1.12 -14.42 12.99
N SER A 191 -0.53 -13.53 13.78
CA SER A 191 0.11 -13.85 15.07
C SER A 191 -0.87 -14.31 16.17
N LEU A 192 -2.16 -14.06 15.99
CA LEU A 192 -3.22 -14.47 16.91
C LEU A 192 -3.51 -15.98 16.80
N PRO A 193 -4.12 -16.61 17.82
CA PRO A 193 -4.61 -17.98 17.69
C PRO A 193 -5.76 -18.06 16.65
N PRO A 194 -6.02 -19.27 16.10
CA PRO A 194 -7.18 -19.50 15.24
C PRO A 194 -8.49 -19.07 15.90
N SER A 195 -9.45 -18.59 15.11
CA SER A 195 -10.76 -18.21 15.62
C SER A 195 -11.50 -19.43 16.18
N SER A 196 -11.97 -19.34 17.42
CA SER A 196 -12.58 -20.46 18.16
C SER A 196 -14.04 -20.76 17.76
N SER A 197 -14.62 -20.02 16.82
CA SER A 197 -16.02 -20.16 16.39
C SER A 197 -16.13 -20.89 15.05
N THR A 198 -16.62 -22.13 15.07
CA THR A 198 -16.96 -22.96 13.89
C THR A 198 -18.33 -22.62 13.29
N THR A 199 -19.05 -21.64 13.85
CA THR A 199 -20.36 -21.18 13.37
C THR A 199 -20.28 -19.69 13.02
N THR A 200 -19.66 -19.39 11.88
CA THR A 200 -19.49 -18.04 11.33
C THR A 200 -20.79 -17.55 10.70
N THR A 201 -21.69 -16.99 11.50
CA THR A 201 -22.54 -15.90 11.00
C THR A 201 -21.66 -14.66 10.84
N ASP A 202 -21.77 -13.93 9.73
CA ASP A 202 -20.93 -12.80 9.21
C ASP A 202 -20.46 -11.67 10.16
N LYS A 203 -20.61 -11.77 11.48
CA LYS A 203 -20.40 -10.65 12.42
C LYS A 203 -19.02 -10.53 13.07
N GLU A 204 -17.99 -11.29 12.69
CA GLU A 204 -16.67 -11.20 13.34
C GLU A 204 -15.44 -11.28 12.42
N LYS A 205 -15.59 -11.21 11.09
CA LYS A 205 -14.42 -11.15 10.19
C LYS A 205 -13.75 -9.78 10.25
N THR A 206 -12.42 -9.77 10.19
CA THR A 206 -11.63 -8.56 9.96
C THR A 206 -11.54 -8.33 8.46
N THR A 207 -11.99 -7.17 7.96
CA THR A 207 -11.85 -6.84 6.53
C THR A 207 -10.63 -5.94 6.34
N LEU A 208 -9.71 -6.34 5.48
CA LEU A 208 -8.64 -5.49 4.95
C LEU A 208 -8.95 -5.22 3.48
N HIS A 209 -9.30 -3.99 3.15
CA HIS A 209 -9.60 -3.56 1.79
C HIS A 209 -8.44 -2.72 1.24
N LEU A 210 -7.86 -3.16 0.14
CA LEU A 210 -6.77 -2.50 -0.53
C LEU A 210 -7.27 -1.90 -1.83
N GLN A 211 -7.06 -0.60 -2.01
CA GLN A 211 -7.39 0.09 -3.24
C GLN A 211 -6.14 0.73 -3.85
N ASP A 212 -5.95 0.51 -5.15
CA ASP A 212 -4.96 1.24 -5.94
C ASP A 212 -5.59 1.80 -7.21
N TYR A 213 -4.96 2.75 -7.89
CA TYR A 213 -5.44 3.19 -9.20
C TYR A 213 -5.22 2.09 -10.24
N ASN A 214 -4.07 1.41 -10.18
CA ASN A 214 -3.62 0.45 -11.19
C ASN A 214 -3.92 -0.99 -10.73
N SER A 215 -4.68 -1.77 -11.52
CA SER A 215 -4.89 -3.20 -11.24
C SER A 215 -3.58 -3.99 -11.18
N LEU A 216 -2.59 -3.59 -11.99
CA LEU A 216 -1.26 -4.21 -12.03
C LEU A 216 -0.48 -4.03 -10.72
N VAL A 217 -0.69 -2.95 -9.96
CA VAL A 217 -0.10 -2.82 -8.61
C VAL A 217 -0.58 -3.95 -7.72
N LEU A 218 -1.89 -4.21 -7.77
CA LEU A 218 -2.53 -5.19 -6.91
C LEU A 218 -2.00 -6.60 -7.18
N SER A 219 -1.79 -6.95 -8.45
CA SER A 219 -1.22 -8.24 -8.85
C SER A 219 0.28 -8.35 -8.65
N LEU A 220 1.05 -7.33 -9.05
CA LEU A 220 2.51 -7.40 -9.09
C LEU A 220 3.15 -7.21 -7.72
N VAL A 221 2.59 -6.40 -6.82
CA VAL A 221 3.25 -6.08 -5.54
C VAL A 221 2.35 -6.26 -4.33
N THR A 222 1.09 -5.85 -4.41
CA THR A 222 0.20 -5.87 -3.24
C THR A 222 -0.07 -7.30 -2.76
N LEU A 223 -0.63 -8.17 -3.62
CA LEU A 223 -0.91 -9.55 -3.24
C LEU A 223 0.37 -10.33 -2.87
N PRO A 224 1.47 -10.28 -3.66
CA PRO A 224 2.73 -10.91 -3.27
C PRO A 224 3.23 -10.50 -1.90
N ASN A 225 3.13 -9.22 -1.52
CA ASN A 225 3.54 -8.76 -0.19
C ASN A 225 2.63 -9.29 0.93
N LEU A 226 1.33 -9.44 0.68
CA LEU A 226 0.42 -10.07 1.65
C LEU A 226 0.74 -11.56 1.84
N ILE A 227 1.16 -12.27 0.79
CA ILE A 227 1.64 -13.65 0.88
C ILE A 227 2.95 -13.70 1.69
N LEU A 228 3.91 -12.81 1.40
CA LEU A 228 5.18 -12.72 2.14
C LEU A 228 4.95 -12.48 3.64
N ALA A 229 3.95 -11.67 4.00
CA ALA A 229 3.56 -11.42 5.40
C ALA A 229 3.11 -12.68 6.15
N SER A 230 2.68 -13.72 5.43
CA SER A 230 2.18 -14.97 6.00
C SER A 230 3.25 -16.03 6.24
N ILE A 231 4.44 -15.90 5.63
CA ILE A 231 5.54 -16.88 5.73
C ILE A 231 5.80 -17.35 7.17
N PRO A 232 5.90 -16.47 8.19
CA PRO A 232 6.22 -16.90 9.56
C PRO A 232 5.15 -17.80 10.21
N TYR A 233 3.96 -17.91 9.61
CA TYR A 233 2.81 -18.61 10.15
C TYR A 233 2.32 -19.77 9.27
N LEU A 234 2.97 -20.00 8.13
CA LEU A 234 2.72 -21.16 7.28
C LEU A 234 3.47 -22.39 7.82
N SER A 235 2.97 -23.58 7.46
CA SER A 235 3.71 -24.82 7.74
C SER A 235 5.00 -24.83 6.90
N PRO A 236 6.16 -25.21 7.47
CA PRO A 236 7.42 -25.31 6.72
C PRO A 236 7.31 -26.16 5.46
N ASP A 237 6.51 -27.24 5.48
CA ASP A 237 6.30 -28.13 4.33
C ASP A 237 5.70 -27.40 3.11
N LEU A 238 4.98 -26.29 3.32
CA LEU A 238 4.39 -25.49 2.25
C LEU A 238 5.39 -24.52 1.61
N LEU A 239 6.50 -24.23 2.29
CA LEU A 239 7.50 -23.26 1.84
C LEU A 239 8.53 -23.88 0.88
N HIS A 240 8.49 -25.21 0.70
CA HIS A 240 9.44 -25.95 -0.13
C HIS A 240 8.73 -26.78 -1.20
N PRO A 241 9.17 -26.71 -2.47
CA PRO A 241 8.71 -27.64 -3.49
C PRO A 241 9.19 -29.06 -3.14
N SER A 242 8.31 -30.04 -3.27
CA SER A 242 8.51 -31.44 -2.88
C SER A 242 9.57 -32.22 -3.71
N GLU A 243 10.33 -31.53 -4.57
CA GLU A 243 11.31 -32.15 -5.46
C GLU A 243 12.73 -31.74 -5.02
N GLU A 244 13.45 -32.72 -4.48
CA GLU A 244 14.90 -32.72 -4.22
C GLU A 244 15.44 -31.88 -3.04
N SER A 245 15.35 -32.41 -1.81
CA SER A 245 16.52 -32.42 -0.91
C SER A 245 16.32 -33.27 0.35
N ASP A 246 17.31 -34.10 0.67
CA ASP A 246 17.52 -34.71 2.01
C ASP A 246 17.93 -33.63 3.05
N GLU A 247 17.43 -32.41 2.93
CA GLU A 247 17.82 -31.28 3.77
C GLU A 247 17.11 -31.29 5.13
N ILE A 248 17.84 -30.88 6.16
CA ILE A 248 17.42 -30.90 7.55
C ILE A 248 16.33 -29.83 7.75
N VAL A 249 15.29 -30.11 8.54
CA VAL A 249 14.13 -29.22 8.80
C VAL A 249 14.50 -27.77 9.16
N GLU A 250 15.71 -27.54 9.69
CA GLU A 250 16.24 -26.22 10.06
C GLU A 250 16.64 -25.35 8.85
N SER A 251 16.89 -25.93 7.66
CA SER A 251 17.06 -25.18 6.40
C SER A 251 15.74 -24.98 5.62
N LEU A 252 14.61 -25.44 6.19
CA LEU A 252 13.28 -25.36 5.57
C LEU A 252 12.47 -24.10 5.95
N VAL A 253 13.06 -23.19 6.71
CA VAL A 253 12.43 -21.91 7.06
C VAL A 253 13.27 -20.81 6.42
N PRO A 254 12.69 -19.98 5.53
CA PRO A 254 13.42 -18.88 4.91
C PRO A 254 14.01 -17.97 5.99
N ASP A 255 15.29 -17.60 5.83
CA ASP A 255 15.88 -16.55 6.66
C ASP A 255 15.13 -15.24 6.39
N LEU A 256 14.42 -14.76 7.41
CA LEU A 256 13.61 -13.56 7.31
C LEU A 256 14.46 -12.28 7.40
N GLU A 257 15.71 -12.38 7.83
CA GLU A 257 16.62 -11.23 7.98
C GLU A 257 17.47 -10.96 6.72
N SER A 258 17.44 -11.88 5.75
CA SER A 258 18.20 -11.78 4.50
C SER A 258 17.27 -11.71 3.27
N PRO A 259 17.72 -11.08 2.17
CA PRO A 259 17.04 -11.22 0.87
C PRO A 259 16.95 -12.68 0.43
N GLY A 260 15.87 -13.03 -0.24
CA GLY A 260 15.62 -14.42 -0.63
C GLY A 260 14.66 -14.55 -1.81
N HIS A 261 14.34 -15.80 -2.13
CA HIS A 261 13.38 -16.16 -3.16
C HIS A 261 12.27 -17.01 -2.56
N LEU A 262 11.06 -16.84 -3.07
CA LEU A 262 9.90 -17.66 -2.69
C LEU A 262 9.29 -18.28 -3.94
N THR A 263 9.22 -19.60 -3.96
CA THR A 263 8.47 -20.34 -4.98
C THR A 263 6.99 -20.38 -4.57
N LEU A 264 6.13 -19.81 -5.40
CA LEU A 264 4.68 -19.68 -5.15
C LEU A 264 3.94 -20.92 -5.67
N THR A 265 4.13 -22.05 -5.00
CA THR A 265 3.42 -23.29 -5.35
C THR A 265 1.91 -23.15 -5.10
N PRO A 266 1.06 -23.93 -5.81
CA PRO A 266 -0.37 -23.96 -5.52
C PRO A 266 -0.70 -24.29 -4.06
N ASP A 267 0.08 -25.18 -3.44
CA ASP A 267 -0.11 -25.57 -2.04
C ASP A 267 0.24 -24.42 -1.07
N LEU A 268 1.30 -23.66 -1.34
CA LEU A 268 1.62 -22.44 -0.58
C LEU A 268 0.48 -21.43 -0.67
N VAL A 269 -0.01 -21.17 -1.88
CA VAL A 269 -1.10 -20.21 -2.11
C VAL A 269 -2.40 -20.67 -1.43
N ASN A 270 -2.71 -21.96 -1.48
CA ASN A 270 -3.84 -22.53 -0.76
C ASN A 270 -3.66 -22.42 0.76
N GLY A 271 -2.48 -22.72 1.28
CA GLY A 271 -2.15 -22.56 2.71
C GLY A 271 -2.29 -21.12 3.18
N PHE A 272 -1.92 -20.14 2.35
CA PHE A 272 -2.18 -18.73 2.61
C PHE A 272 -3.68 -18.43 2.75
N LYS A 273 -4.52 -18.93 1.83
CA LYS A 273 -5.98 -18.76 1.89
C LYS A 273 -6.58 -19.41 3.14
N GLU A 274 -6.17 -20.64 3.45
CA GLU A 274 -6.62 -21.35 4.66
C GLU A 274 -6.23 -20.59 5.93
N LEU A 275 -5.02 -20.02 5.97
CA LEU A 275 -4.56 -19.23 7.09
C LEU A 275 -5.41 -17.97 7.30
N LEU A 276 -5.77 -17.26 6.21
CA LEU A 276 -6.69 -16.13 6.28
C LEU A 276 -8.05 -16.55 6.87
N GLU A 277 -8.62 -17.67 6.41
CA GLU A 277 -9.88 -18.20 6.91
C GLU A 277 -9.81 -18.57 8.40
N GLN A 278 -8.74 -19.28 8.81
CA GLN A 278 -8.51 -19.66 10.20
C GLN A 278 -8.41 -18.44 11.13
N ARG A 279 -7.91 -17.30 10.62
CA ARG A 279 -7.79 -16.04 11.36
C ARG A 279 -9.00 -15.12 11.20
N GLY A 280 -9.99 -15.52 10.41
CA GLY A 280 -11.18 -14.71 10.14
C GLY A 280 -10.85 -13.41 9.41
N VAL A 281 -9.86 -13.41 8.52
CA VAL A 281 -9.45 -12.26 7.72
C VAL A 281 -10.06 -12.35 6.33
N GLU A 282 -10.70 -11.27 5.90
CA GLU A 282 -11.24 -11.08 4.55
C GLU A 282 -10.40 -10.01 3.83
N LEU A 283 -9.85 -10.37 2.68
CA LEU A 283 -9.16 -9.43 1.80
C LEU A 283 -10.13 -8.94 0.71
N LYS A 284 -10.16 -7.63 0.47
CA LYS A 284 -10.91 -6.99 -0.62
C LYS A 284 -9.97 -6.15 -1.47
N PHE A 285 -10.21 -6.12 -2.77
CA PHE A 285 -9.38 -5.39 -3.73
C PHE A 285 -10.24 -4.57 -4.67
N THR A 286 -9.94 -3.28 -4.77
CA THR A 286 -10.56 -2.38 -5.75
C THR A 286 -9.47 -1.69 -6.55
N TYR A 287 -9.67 -1.51 -7.85
CA TYR A 287 -8.82 -0.64 -8.66
C TYR A 287 -9.61 0.41 -9.43
N GLY A 288 -8.91 1.40 -9.99
CA GLY A 288 -9.51 2.49 -10.76
C GLY A 288 -9.63 3.79 -9.96
N HIS A 289 -10.44 4.71 -10.49
CA HIS A 289 -10.47 6.09 -10.04
C HIS A 289 -11.15 6.23 -8.67
N TRP A 290 -10.63 7.16 -7.85
CA TRP A 290 -11.16 7.45 -6.52
C TRP A 290 -12.63 7.92 -6.54
N GLU A 291 -13.03 8.72 -7.52
CA GLU A 291 -14.45 9.13 -7.67
C GLU A 291 -15.39 7.92 -7.72
N GLY A 292 -15.08 6.91 -8.55
CA GLY A 292 -15.90 5.70 -8.66
C GLY A 292 -15.98 4.91 -7.35
N LEU A 293 -14.88 4.83 -6.59
CA LEU A 293 -14.92 4.19 -5.26
C LEU A 293 -15.77 5.02 -4.30
N SER A 294 -15.63 6.34 -4.33
CA SER A 294 -16.40 7.24 -3.47
C SER A 294 -17.90 7.12 -3.72
N ASP A 295 -18.32 7.06 -4.98
CA ASP A 295 -19.73 6.93 -5.36
C ASP A 295 -20.30 5.58 -4.90
N GLU A 296 -19.54 4.50 -5.07
CA GLU A 296 -19.95 3.19 -4.59
C GLU A 296 -20.08 3.15 -3.07
N LEU A 297 -19.14 3.76 -2.34
CA LEU A 297 -19.18 3.82 -0.88
C LEU A 297 -20.40 4.60 -0.37
N ARG A 298 -20.76 5.71 -1.03
CA ARG A 298 -21.98 6.48 -0.71
C ARG A 298 -23.24 5.68 -1.00
N ALA A 299 -23.34 5.07 -2.19
CA ALA A 299 -24.50 4.26 -2.56
C ALA A 299 -24.74 3.10 -1.57
N ARG A 300 -23.66 2.47 -1.07
CA ARG A 300 -23.74 1.42 -0.05
C ARG A 300 -24.25 1.95 1.30
N LYS A 301 -23.88 3.18 1.70
CA LYS A 301 -24.40 3.83 2.92
C LYS A 301 -25.88 4.18 2.80
N GLU A 302 -26.30 4.71 1.65
CA GLU A 302 -27.70 5.09 1.38
C GLU A 302 -28.65 3.88 1.31
N GLY A 303 -28.13 2.70 0.94
CA GLY A 303 -28.88 1.44 0.88
C GLY A 303 -29.40 0.90 2.21
N GLY A 304 -29.22 1.60 3.33
CA GLY A 304 -29.83 1.26 4.63
C GLY A 304 -29.20 0.05 5.33
N HIS A 305 -27.97 -0.32 4.96
CA HIS A 305 -27.23 -1.37 5.65
C HIS A 305 -26.56 -0.79 6.91
N ASP A 306 -27.20 -0.94 8.06
CA ASP A 306 -26.64 -0.54 9.37
C ASP A 306 -25.22 -1.09 9.55
N GLY A 307 -24.27 -0.21 9.88
CA GLY A 307 -22.86 -0.57 10.14
C GLY A 307 -21.92 -0.51 8.94
N PHE A 308 -22.36 0.04 7.79
CA PHE A 308 -21.48 0.22 6.62
C PHE A 308 -20.49 1.39 6.80
N GLY A 309 -19.20 1.05 6.81
CA GLY A 309 -18.09 2.01 6.85
C GLY A 309 -16.80 1.32 7.30
N TYR A 310 -15.68 2.01 7.17
CA TYR A 310 -14.39 1.57 7.71
C TYR A 310 -14.16 2.23 9.06
N ALA A 311 -13.73 1.43 10.04
CA ALA A 311 -13.34 1.94 11.35
C ALA A 311 -12.03 2.73 11.25
N MET A 312 -11.19 2.37 10.28
CA MET A 312 -9.94 3.05 9.98
C MET A 312 -9.72 3.09 8.47
N VAL A 313 -9.28 4.24 7.96
CA VAL A 313 -8.77 4.39 6.60
C VAL A 313 -7.30 4.79 6.69
N LEU A 314 -6.46 4.21 5.85
CA LEU A 314 -5.04 4.48 5.76
C LEU A 314 -4.75 5.06 4.38
N THR A 315 -3.84 6.02 4.30
CA THR A 315 -3.30 6.46 3.02
C THR A 315 -1.91 7.07 3.21
N ALA A 316 -0.99 6.74 2.30
CA ALA A 316 0.39 7.18 2.38
C ALA A 316 0.83 7.80 1.06
N GLU A 317 1.35 9.02 1.12
CA GLU A 317 1.86 9.79 -0.02
C GLU A 317 0.88 9.87 -1.20
N THR A 318 -0.40 10.13 -0.94
CA THR A 318 -1.46 10.28 -1.96
C THR A 318 -1.87 11.73 -2.23
N ILE A 319 -1.29 12.68 -1.50
CA ILE A 319 -1.62 14.12 -1.58
C ILE A 319 -0.58 14.94 -2.38
N TYR A 320 0.22 14.27 -3.22
CA TYR A 320 1.29 14.92 -3.98
C TYR A 320 0.76 15.74 -5.16
N ALA A 321 -0.36 15.34 -5.75
CA ALA A 321 -1.01 16.04 -6.86
C ALA A 321 -2.23 16.81 -6.35
N GLU A 322 -2.22 18.13 -6.51
CA GLU A 322 -3.30 19.00 -6.05
C GLU A 322 -4.62 18.69 -6.79
N ASP A 323 -4.56 18.42 -8.09
CA ASP A 323 -5.73 18.12 -8.93
C ASP A 323 -6.50 16.86 -8.49
N SER A 324 -5.80 15.87 -7.92
CA SER A 324 -6.40 14.62 -7.43
C SER A 324 -6.96 14.74 -6.01
N THR A 325 -6.64 15.83 -5.29
CA THR A 325 -6.99 15.99 -3.88
C THR A 325 -8.51 15.99 -3.64
N PRO A 326 -9.37 16.66 -4.44
CA PRO A 326 -10.81 16.61 -4.24
C PRO A 326 -11.40 15.19 -4.31
N ALA A 327 -10.92 14.39 -5.26
CA ALA A 327 -11.37 12.99 -5.40
C ALA A 327 -10.91 12.13 -4.21
N LEU A 328 -9.69 12.35 -3.70
CA LEU A 328 -9.21 11.69 -2.50
C LEU A 328 -10.06 12.04 -1.27
N ILE A 329 -10.30 13.33 -1.01
CA ILE A 329 -11.13 13.81 0.11
C ILE A 329 -12.52 13.17 0.05
N SER A 330 -13.11 13.11 -1.15
CA SER A 330 -14.39 12.46 -1.40
C SER A 330 -14.39 10.99 -0.93
N VAL A 331 -13.38 10.20 -1.32
CA VAL A 331 -13.24 8.80 -0.86
C VAL A 331 -13.05 8.71 0.64
N LEU A 332 -12.15 9.52 1.22
CA LEU A 332 -11.85 9.46 2.66
C LEU A 332 -13.10 9.70 3.51
N LYS A 333 -13.89 10.73 3.18
CA LYS A 333 -15.16 11.05 3.83
C LYS A 333 -16.23 9.97 3.59
N ALA A 334 -16.34 9.48 2.37
CA ALA A 334 -17.30 8.42 2.03
C ALA A 334 -16.97 7.09 2.74
N ALA A 335 -15.70 6.82 2.98
CA ALA A 335 -15.21 5.55 3.55
C ALA A 335 -15.44 5.42 5.06
N ILE A 336 -15.18 6.47 5.84
CA ILE A 336 -15.26 6.36 7.30
C ILE A 336 -16.69 6.01 7.77
N LYS A 337 -16.78 5.18 8.80
CA LYS A 337 -18.07 4.91 9.47
C LYS A 337 -18.59 6.22 10.09
N SER A 338 -19.85 6.57 9.86
CA SER A 338 -20.50 7.77 10.42
C SER A 338 -21.41 7.38 11.60
N ASP A 339 -21.61 8.29 12.57
CA ASP A 339 -22.59 8.07 13.64
C ASP A 339 -24.02 8.17 13.06
N PRO A 340 -24.86 7.12 13.15
CA PRO A 340 -26.23 7.15 12.65
C PRO A 340 -27.14 8.19 13.36
N ASN A 341 -26.75 8.70 14.53
CA ASN A 341 -27.48 9.75 15.26
C ASN A 341 -27.05 11.18 14.90
N GLU A 342 -25.97 11.34 14.12
CA GLU A 342 -25.56 12.66 13.65
C GLU A 342 -26.44 13.06 12.47
N LYS A 343 -27.60 13.65 12.79
CA LYS A 343 -28.43 14.30 11.77
C LYS A 343 -27.59 15.39 11.13
N ILE A 344 -27.28 15.23 9.85
CA ILE A 344 -26.81 16.30 8.97
C ILE A 344 -27.79 17.45 9.14
N THR A 345 -27.42 18.47 9.91
CA THR A 345 -28.08 19.76 9.82
C THR A 345 -27.70 20.30 8.46
N GLU A 346 -28.55 20.05 7.46
CA GLU A 346 -28.53 20.81 6.23
C GLU A 346 -28.51 22.28 6.65
N LYS A 347 -27.40 22.97 6.35
CA LYS A 347 -27.36 24.42 6.40
C LYS A 347 -28.31 24.88 5.30
N GLU A 348 -29.58 25.05 5.64
CA GLU A 348 -30.49 25.84 4.83
C GLU A 348 -29.83 27.21 4.66
N GLU A 349 -29.48 27.54 3.42
CA GLU A 349 -29.18 28.91 3.00
C GLU A 349 -30.48 29.72 3.14
N GLY A 350 -30.79 30.13 4.37
CA GLY A 350 -31.88 31.01 4.72
C GLY A 350 -31.33 32.33 5.24
N GLU A 351 -31.48 33.39 4.45
CA GLU A 351 -31.32 34.76 4.89
C GLU A 351 -32.22 35.03 6.12
N GLY A 352 -31.64 35.43 7.26
CA GLY A 352 -32.46 35.97 8.37
C GLY A 352 -31.90 35.83 9.79
N GLU A 353 -31.37 36.95 10.29
CA GLU A 353 -31.32 37.39 11.69
C GLU A 353 -30.59 36.54 12.76
N SER A 354 -29.45 37.09 13.18
CA SER A 354 -28.69 36.77 14.39
C SER A 354 -29.56 36.65 15.66
N GLN A 355 -29.68 35.45 16.21
CA GLN A 355 -29.87 35.25 17.65
C GLN A 355 -28.69 34.48 18.23
N LYS A 356 -27.85 35.25 18.92
CA LYS A 356 -26.68 34.81 19.68
C LYS A 356 -27.18 33.97 20.86
N LYS A 357 -27.04 32.64 20.79
CA LYS A 357 -27.21 31.78 21.96
C LYS A 357 -25.90 31.82 22.74
N GLU A 358 -25.97 32.38 23.95
CA GLU A 358 -24.88 32.47 24.90
C GLU A 358 -24.55 31.04 25.35
N ILE A 359 -23.40 30.53 24.91
CA ILE A 359 -22.83 29.28 25.42
C ILE A 359 -22.01 29.71 26.65
N GLU A 360 -22.42 29.23 27.82
CA GLU A 360 -21.72 29.53 29.09
C GLU A 360 -20.28 29.01 29.00
N LEU A 361 -19.34 29.94 29.13
CA LEU A 361 -17.89 29.76 28.98
C LEU A 361 -17.24 28.88 30.07
N GLU A 362 -18.03 28.34 31.00
CA GLU A 362 -17.51 27.57 32.14
C GLU A 362 -17.34 26.07 31.82
N ASP A 363 -18.01 25.55 30.79
CA ASP A 363 -17.82 24.15 30.34
C ASP A 363 -16.65 23.97 29.35
N SER A 364 -16.09 25.05 28.79
CA SER A 364 -14.94 25.02 27.86
C SER A 364 -13.59 25.31 28.49
N LEU A 365 -13.53 25.54 29.82
CA LEU A 365 -12.28 25.86 30.53
C LEU A 365 -11.68 24.67 31.29
N GLY A 366 -12.35 23.51 31.30
CA GLY A 366 -11.83 22.26 31.86
C GLY A 366 -10.91 21.46 30.93
N ASP A 367 -10.86 21.79 29.64
CA ASP A 367 -10.19 20.99 28.60
C ASP A 367 -8.88 21.61 28.07
N LEU A 368 -8.33 22.56 28.83
CA LEU A 368 -7.05 23.20 28.51
C LEU A 368 -6.04 22.89 29.61
N SER A 369 -5.44 21.69 29.53
CA SER A 369 -4.04 21.38 29.91
C SER A 369 -3.89 19.95 30.44
N VAL A 370 -3.74 18.96 29.56
CA VAL A 370 -2.70 17.93 29.69
C VAL A 370 -2.27 17.54 28.28
N LYS A 371 -0.97 17.62 27.98
CA LYS A 371 -0.39 17.05 26.76
C LYS A 371 -0.46 15.52 26.86
N ASP A 372 -1.57 14.88 26.46
CA ASP A 372 -1.65 13.42 26.24
C ASP A 372 -2.80 12.98 25.30
N ASP A 373 -3.15 13.81 24.31
CA ASP A 373 -4.32 13.57 23.44
C ASP A 373 -3.99 12.69 22.20
N GLY A 374 -2.70 12.48 21.92
CA GLY A 374 -2.21 11.83 20.69
C GLY A 374 -2.47 10.32 20.59
N ALA A 375 -2.92 9.66 21.67
CA ALA A 375 -3.13 8.21 21.74
C ALA A 375 -4.61 7.81 21.90
N ARG A 376 -5.58 8.74 21.83
CA ARG A 376 -7.00 8.35 21.96
C ARG A 376 -7.43 7.39 20.85
N TRP A 377 -6.86 7.53 19.65
CA TRP A 377 -7.23 6.69 18.51
C TRP A 377 -6.77 5.23 18.65
N SER A 378 -5.67 4.98 19.34
CA SER A 378 -5.09 3.63 19.52
C SER A 378 -5.65 2.88 20.74
N ARG A 379 -6.33 3.56 21.67
CA ARG A 379 -6.84 2.96 22.93
C ARG A 379 -8.04 2.03 22.77
N ILE A 380 -8.83 2.17 21.71
CA ILE A 380 -10.09 1.44 21.51
C ILE A 380 -9.94 0.47 20.34
N PRO A 381 -10.16 -0.85 20.52
CA PRO A 381 -10.17 -1.82 19.43
C PRO A 381 -11.14 -1.42 18.32
N LEU A 382 -10.77 -1.66 17.07
CA LEU A 382 -11.53 -1.18 15.90
C LEU A 382 -12.96 -1.73 15.86
N ARG A 383 -13.20 -2.96 16.33
CA ARG A 383 -14.55 -3.55 16.42
C ARG A 383 -15.45 -2.85 17.45
N GLU A 384 -14.86 -2.25 18.49
CA GLU A 384 -15.56 -1.64 19.61
C GLU A 384 -15.84 -0.14 19.37
N ARG A 385 -15.35 0.39 18.24
CA ARG A 385 -15.65 1.76 17.82
C ARG A 385 -17.11 1.86 17.36
N SER A 386 -17.96 2.18 18.34
CA SER A 386 -19.37 2.52 18.11
C SER A 386 -19.51 3.85 17.35
N ASN A 387 -18.61 4.80 17.63
CA ASN A 387 -18.65 6.16 17.12
C ASN A 387 -17.47 6.39 16.16
N GLU A 388 -17.78 6.96 15.00
CA GLU A 388 -16.92 7.50 13.93
C GLU A 388 -15.60 6.76 13.59
N GLY A 389 -15.47 6.40 12.32
CA GLY A 389 -14.19 6.00 11.74
C GLY A 389 -13.23 7.18 11.64
N PHE A 390 -11.94 6.89 11.50
CA PHE A 390 -10.90 7.92 11.32
C PHE A 390 -9.98 7.55 10.17
N VAL A 391 -9.22 8.53 9.69
CA VAL A 391 -8.22 8.37 8.65
C VAL A 391 -6.84 8.66 9.23
N LEU A 392 -5.85 7.83 8.91
CA LEU A 392 -4.44 8.16 9.09
C LEU A 392 -3.83 8.50 7.73
N VAL A 393 -3.34 9.73 7.60
CA VAL A 393 -2.68 10.23 6.40
C VAL A 393 -1.20 10.41 6.70
N ALA A 394 -0.34 9.64 6.04
CA ALA A 394 1.10 9.87 6.05
C ALA A 394 1.53 10.65 4.82
N ALA A 395 2.16 11.80 5.00
CA ALA A 395 2.57 12.63 3.88
C ALA A 395 3.82 13.46 4.14
N LYS A 396 4.49 13.84 3.06
CA LYS A 396 5.53 14.88 3.09
C LYS A 396 4.86 16.24 3.32
N ILE A 397 5.55 17.11 4.06
CA ILE A 397 5.09 18.49 4.29
C ILE A 397 5.00 19.24 2.95
N LEU A 398 5.89 18.94 2.01
CA LEU A 398 5.95 19.55 0.69
C LEU A 398 6.42 18.56 -0.37
N TYR A 399 5.78 18.56 -1.54
CA TYR A 399 6.21 17.83 -2.73
C TYR A 399 6.72 18.83 -3.79
N PHE A 400 8.02 18.77 -4.12
CA PHE A 400 8.60 19.66 -5.11
C PHE A 400 8.15 19.29 -6.53
N GLY A 401 7.84 20.30 -7.36
CA GLY A 401 7.49 20.16 -8.78
C GLY A 401 5.99 19.97 -9.06
N VAL A 402 5.31 19.12 -8.28
CA VAL A 402 3.89 18.76 -8.47
C VAL A 402 2.91 19.64 -7.68
N GLY A 403 3.41 20.51 -6.81
CA GLY A 403 2.62 21.56 -6.13
C GLY A 403 1.87 21.10 -4.88
N GLY A 404 1.66 19.80 -4.69
CA GLY A 404 0.99 19.26 -3.50
C GLY A 404 1.80 19.38 -2.20
N GLY A 405 1.10 19.22 -1.08
CA GLY A 405 1.70 19.30 0.24
C GLY A 405 0.67 19.17 1.35
N LEU A 406 1.14 18.75 2.53
CA LEU A 406 0.27 18.50 3.66
C LEU A 406 -0.54 19.74 4.07
N GLN A 407 0.05 20.93 4.08
CA GLN A 407 -0.67 22.13 4.51
C GLN A 407 -1.84 22.50 3.59
N ALA A 408 -1.67 22.33 2.27
CA ALA A 408 -2.73 22.59 1.30
C ALA A 408 -3.87 21.58 1.44
N PHE A 409 -3.53 20.30 1.59
CA PHE A 409 -4.50 19.24 1.87
C PHE A 409 -5.29 19.50 3.16
N LEU A 410 -4.61 19.84 4.26
CA LEU A 410 -5.23 20.13 5.56
C LEU A 410 -6.23 21.29 5.47
N HIS A 411 -5.89 22.36 4.75
CA HIS A 411 -6.80 23.47 4.53
C HIS A 411 -8.04 23.06 3.71
N GLN A 412 -7.89 22.17 2.71
CA GLN A 412 -9.03 21.69 1.93
C GLN A 412 -9.98 20.82 2.76
N ILE A 413 -9.46 19.90 3.58
CA ILE A 413 -10.32 19.06 4.44
C ILE A 413 -11.03 19.87 5.53
N GLU A 414 -10.38 20.89 6.10
CA GLU A 414 -11.00 21.79 7.09
C GLU A 414 -12.18 22.55 6.47
N ASN A 415 -12.03 23.04 5.24
CA ASN A 415 -13.11 23.69 4.49
C ASN A 415 -14.26 22.71 4.17
N ASP A 416 -13.99 21.41 4.10
CA ASP A 416 -14.98 20.34 3.93
C ASP A 416 -15.55 19.82 5.28
N GLY A 417 -15.23 20.50 6.39
CA GLY A 417 -15.77 20.23 7.73
C GLY A 417 -14.97 19.21 8.53
N ALA A 418 -13.82 18.73 8.04
CA ALA A 418 -12.99 17.79 8.76
C ALA A 418 -12.26 18.44 9.94
N HIS A 419 -12.00 17.65 10.98
CA HIS A 419 -11.06 17.96 12.05
C HIS A 419 -9.83 17.06 11.93
N TRP A 420 -8.65 17.56 12.34
CA TRP A 420 -7.42 16.78 12.28
C TRP A 420 -6.49 17.06 13.46
N SER A 421 -5.61 16.10 13.74
CA SER A 421 -4.55 16.22 14.74
C SER A 421 -3.26 15.57 14.25
N THR A 422 -2.11 16.04 14.73
CA THR A 422 -0.83 15.40 14.42
C THR A 422 -0.63 14.18 15.31
N VAL A 423 -0.37 13.02 14.73
CA VAL A 423 -0.03 11.79 15.45
C VAL A 423 1.48 11.71 15.64
N LYS A 424 2.25 11.98 14.59
CA LYS A 424 3.72 11.93 14.63
C LYS A 424 4.35 12.77 13.51
N ASP A 425 5.52 13.33 13.75
CA ASP A 425 6.30 14.08 12.78
C ASP A 425 7.77 13.63 12.71
N TRP A 426 8.33 13.70 11.51
CA TRP A 426 9.74 13.43 11.22
C TRP A 426 10.33 14.68 10.58
N VAL A 427 11.36 15.24 11.22
CA VAL A 427 11.99 16.50 10.81
C VAL A 427 13.29 16.31 10.02
N ARG A 428 13.74 15.07 9.83
CA ARG A 428 14.99 14.78 9.09
C ARG A 428 14.71 14.72 7.59
N GLY A 429 15.45 15.51 6.81
CA GLY A 429 15.28 15.59 5.36
C GLY A 429 14.08 16.47 4.98
N VAL A 430 13.33 16.07 3.95
CA VAL A 430 12.01 16.68 3.69
C VAL A 430 11.09 16.23 4.81
N GLY A 431 10.59 17.18 5.61
CA GLY A 431 9.77 16.85 6.76
C GLY A 431 8.52 16.06 6.36
N ARG A 432 8.11 15.13 7.21
CA ARG A 432 6.94 14.27 7.02
C ARG A 432 6.09 14.23 8.28
N LYS A 433 4.81 13.93 8.12
CA LYS A 433 3.89 13.76 9.25
C LYS A 433 2.88 12.65 8.98
N VAL A 434 2.47 12.01 10.06
CA VAL A 434 1.22 11.25 10.13
C VAL A 434 0.21 12.11 10.88
N VAL A 435 -0.93 12.35 10.25
CA VAL A 435 -2.06 13.07 10.84
C VAL A 435 -3.26 12.15 10.93
N GLN A 436 -4.06 12.32 11.98
CA GLN A 436 -5.37 11.72 12.11
C GLN A 436 -6.42 12.71 11.61
N VAL A 437 -7.35 12.26 10.79
CA VAL A 437 -8.47 13.06 10.27
C VAL A 437 -9.80 12.38 10.60
N GLY A 438 -10.80 13.17 10.98
CA GLY A 438 -12.21 12.77 11.12
C GLY A 438 -13.12 13.82 10.49
N TRP A 439 -14.37 13.44 10.19
CA TRP A 439 -15.41 14.37 9.71
C TRP A 439 -16.58 14.34 10.66
#